data_AF-A0A1Q7UED4-F1
#
_entry.id   AF-A0A1Q7UED4-F1
#
_cell.length_a   1.000
_cell.length_b   1.000
_cell.length_c   1.000
_cell.angle_alpha   90.00
_cell.angle_beta   90.00
_cell.angle_gamma   90.00
#
_symmetry.space_group_name_H-M   'P 1'
#
loop_
_entity.id
_entity.type
_entity.pdbx_description
1 polymer ?
#
loop_
_entity_poly.entity_id
_entity_poly.type
_entity_poly.pdbx_seq_one_letter_code
_entity_poly.pdbx_strand_id
1 'polypeptide(L)'
;MRLRHFALATLGAAALVALVSGCATSDEWATWKTHPTHFASGAHMGFSVRNRTGTPRVTRQDIALARDESWWGRPITVGQEQILVR
;
A
#
# COMPACT_ATOMS: atom_id res chain seq x y z
N MET A 1 -21.25 -27.94 29.24
CA MET A 1 -20.08 -27.99 28.33
C MET A 1 -20.25 -27.14 27.07
N ARG A 2 -21.38 -27.17 26.34
CA ARG A 2 -21.57 -26.43 25.07
C ARG A 2 -21.27 -24.92 25.12
N LEU A 3 -21.70 -24.19 26.16
CA LEU A 3 -21.41 -22.75 26.31
C LEU A 3 -19.90 -22.41 26.37
N ARG A 4 -19.09 -23.27 27.02
CA ARG A 4 -17.63 -23.08 27.13
C ARG A 4 -16.92 -23.31 25.81
N HIS A 5 -17.44 -24.21 24.96
CA HIS A 5 -16.91 -24.46 23.62
C HIS A 5 -17.24 -23.32 22.66
N PHE A 6 -18.43 -22.71 22.76
CA PHE A 6 -18.78 -21.50 22.02
C PHE A 6 -17.94 -20.29 22.44
N ALA A 7 -17.68 -20.11 23.74
CA ALA A 7 -16.80 -19.06 24.24
C ALA A 7 -15.32 -19.24 23.81
N LEU A 8 -14.81 -20.48 23.82
CA LEU A 8 -13.47 -20.79 23.33
C LEU A 8 -13.35 -20.63 21.81
N ALA A 9 -14.37 -21.00 21.05
CA ALA A 9 -14.40 -20.82 19.60
C ALA A 9 -14.46 -19.35 19.19
N THR A 10 -15.21 -18.52 19.92
CA THR A 10 -15.29 -17.07 19.66
C THR A 10 -14.00 -16.34 20.03
N LEU A 11 -13.35 -16.69 21.16
CA LEU A 11 -12.04 -16.17 21.53
C LEU A 11 -10.94 -16.59 20.54
N GLY A 12 -10.96 -17.84 20.07
CA GLY A 12 -10.03 -18.33 19.05
C GLY A 12 -10.19 -17.63 17.71
N ALA A 13 -11.43 -17.39 17.28
CA ALA A 13 -11.73 -16.66 16.05
C ALA A 13 -11.28 -15.19 16.13
N ALA A 14 -11.50 -14.51 17.26
CA ALA A 14 -11.05 -13.13 17.45
C ALA A 14 -9.52 -13.00 17.42
N ALA A 15 -8.79 -13.95 18.03
CA ALA A 15 -7.34 -13.98 18.00
C ALA A 15 -6.80 -14.23 16.58
N LEU A 16 -7.46 -15.11 15.80
CA LEU A 16 -7.11 -15.33 14.40
C LEU A 16 -7.33 -14.07 13.56
N VAL A 17 -8.47 -13.37 13.71
CA VAL A 17 -8.75 -12.12 12.99
C VAL A 17 -7.72 -11.04 13.32
N ALA A 18 -7.32 -10.91 14.58
CA ALA A 18 -6.28 -9.96 14.99
C ALA A 18 -4.89 -10.28 14.40
N LEU A 19 -4.60 -11.56 14.13
CA LEU A 19 -3.35 -12.00 13.50
C LEU A 19 -3.34 -11.78 11.98
N VAL A 20 -4.50 -11.81 11.31
CA VAL A 20 -4.60 -11.57 9.86
C VAL A 20 -4.95 -10.13 9.48
N SER A 21 -5.50 -9.31 10.39
CA SER A 21 -5.56 -7.85 10.21
C SER A 21 -4.16 -7.27 10.45
N GLY A 22 -3.25 -7.55 9.52
CA GLY A 22 -1.90 -7.00 9.51
C GLY A 22 -1.93 -5.47 9.65
N CYS A 23 -0.79 -4.91 10.05
CA CYS A 23 -0.49 -3.53 10.44
C CYS A 23 -0.84 -2.41 9.43
N ALA A 24 -1.93 -2.54 8.68
CA ALA A 24 -2.44 -1.57 7.73
C ALA A 24 -3.52 -0.72 8.40
N THR A 25 -3.38 0.58 8.22
CA THR A 25 -4.32 1.62 8.69
C THR A 25 -5.66 1.52 7.96
N SER A 26 -6.72 2.10 8.54
CA SER A 26 -8.04 2.18 7.89
C SER A 26 -7.99 2.85 6.52
N ASP A 27 -7.09 3.82 6.34
CA ASP A 27 -6.92 4.57 5.10
C ASP A 27 -6.22 3.73 4.02
N GLU A 28 -5.24 2.91 4.40
CA GLU A 28 -4.64 1.92 3.50
C GLU A 28 -5.70 0.90 3.04
N TRP A 29 -6.52 0.40 3.97
CA TRP A 29 -7.65 -0.49 3.64
C TRP A 29 -8.69 0.17 2.73
N ALA A 30 -9.04 1.43 2.97
CA ALA A 30 -9.95 2.18 2.12
C ALA A 30 -9.39 2.34 0.70
N THR A 31 -8.11 2.69 0.59
CA THR A 31 -7.41 2.86 -0.69
C THR A 31 -7.36 1.54 -1.47
N TRP A 32 -7.07 0.40 -0.81
CA TRP A 32 -7.00 -0.89 -1.51
C TRP A 32 -8.36 -1.35 -2.03
N LYS A 33 -9.45 -1.08 -1.30
CA LYS A 33 -10.81 -1.40 -1.78
C LYS A 33 -11.17 -0.67 -3.07
N THR A 34 -10.65 0.54 -3.28
CA THR A 34 -10.90 1.31 -4.51
C THR A 34 -9.92 0.98 -5.63
N HIS A 35 -8.83 0.25 -5.33
CA HIS A 35 -7.79 -0.13 -6.29
C HIS A 35 -7.51 -1.64 -6.24
N PRO A 36 -8.34 -2.46 -6.92
CA PRO A 36 -8.23 -3.92 -6.84
C PRO A 36 -6.96 -4.48 -7.50
N THR A 37 -6.27 -3.71 -8.34
CA THR A 37 -4.95 -4.06 -8.86
C THR A 37 -3.85 -3.49 -7.97
N HIS A 38 -2.70 -4.17 -7.91
CA HIS A 38 -1.56 -3.66 -7.12
C HIS A 38 -0.92 -2.41 -7.74
N PHE A 39 -0.91 -2.31 -9.07
CA PHE A 39 -0.33 -1.21 -9.82
C PHE A 39 -1.31 -0.70 -10.88
N ALA A 40 -1.18 0.58 -11.21
CA ALA A 40 -1.92 1.24 -12.28
C ALA A 40 -1.47 0.77 -13.66
N SER A 41 -0.16 0.54 -13.79
CA SER A 41 0.50 0.17 -15.05
C SER A 41 1.84 -0.50 -14.76
N GLY A 42 2.50 -0.97 -15.82
CA GLY A 42 3.89 -1.43 -15.74
C GLY A 42 4.88 -0.31 -15.35
N ALA A 43 4.59 0.95 -15.71
CA ALA A 43 5.41 2.09 -15.31
C ALA A 43 5.29 2.36 -13.80
N HIS A 44 4.07 2.27 -13.24
CA HIS A 44 3.85 2.32 -11.79
C HIS A 44 4.64 1.21 -11.09
N MET A 45 4.55 -0.04 -11.58
CA MET A 45 5.34 -1.15 -11.03
C MET A 45 6.84 -0.87 -11.06
N GLY A 46 7.36 -0.44 -12.21
CA GLY A 46 8.78 -0.13 -12.38
C GLY A 46 9.27 0.98 -11.44
N PHE A 47 8.46 2.03 -11.25
CA PHE A 47 8.75 3.10 -10.29
C PHE A 47 8.78 2.58 -8.86
N SER A 48 7.78 1.79 -8.45
CA SER A 48 7.66 1.23 -7.10
C SER A 48 8.81 0.29 -6.76
N VAL A 49 9.24 -0.54 -7.71
CA VAL A 49 10.41 -1.42 -7.53
C VAL A 49 11.70 -0.60 -7.40
N ARG A 50 11.89 0.40 -8.28
CA ARG A 50 13.09 1.26 -8.30
C ARG A 50 13.27 2.05 -7.01
N ASN A 51 12.17 2.45 -6.38
CA ASN A 51 12.12 3.32 -5.20
C ASN A 51 11.69 2.59 -3.93
N ARG A 52 11.77 1.25 -3.90
CA ARG A 52 11.38 0.46 -2.73
C ARG A 52 12.25 0.75 -1.50
N THR A 53 13.53 1.03 -1.71
CA THR A 53 14.53 1.26 -0.66
C THR A 53 15.56 2.30 -1.09
N GLY A 54 16.24 2.90 -0.10
CA GLY A 54 17.30 3.88 -0.34
C GLY A 54 16.79 5.26 -0.76
N THR A 55 17.66 6.03 -1.41
CA THR A 55 17.34 7.39 -1.86
C THR A 55 16.39 7.35 -3.06
N PRO A 56 15.24 8.04 -3.00
CA PRO A 56 14.31 8.11 -4.12
C PRO A 56 14.97 8.68 -5.39
N ARG A 57 14.68 8.04 -6.52
CA ARG A 57 15.05 8.46 -7.87
C ARG A 57 13.76 8.79 -8.61
N VAL A 58 13.39 10.07 -8.55
CA VAL A 58 12.15 10.62 -9.13
C VAL A 58 12.52 11.59 -10.25
N THR A 59 11.91 11.43 -11.41
CA THR A 59 12.03 12.36 -12.55
C THR A 59 10.76 13.19 -12.72
N ARG A 60 10.84 14.28 -13.51
CA ARG A 60 9.63 15.05 -13.89
C ARG A 60 8.63 14.21 -14.68
N GLN A 61 9.12 13.27 -15.50
CA GLN A 61 8.27 12.36 -16.25
C GLN A 61 7.50 11.41 -15.33
N ASP A 62 8.14 10.88 -14.27
CA ASP A 62 7.45 10.02 -13.30
C ASP A 62 6.29 10.78 -12.62
N ILE A 63 6.46 12.07 -12.32
CA ILE A 63 5.41 12.91 -11.70
C ILE A 63 4.23 13.11 -12.66
N ALA A 64 4.52 13.39 -13.93
CA ALA A 64 3.48 13.54 -14.95
C ALA A 64 2.70 12.22 -15.12
N LEU A 65 3.42 11.10 -15.24
CA LEU A 65 2.81 9.78 -15.42
C LEU A 65 1.98 9.35 -14.19
N ALA A 66 2.48 9.60 -12.99
CA ALA A 66 1.76 9.31 -11.75
C ALA A 66 0.44 10.08 -11.64
N ARG A 67 0.40 11.33 -12.14
CA ARG A 67 -0.82 12.12 -12.21
C ARG A 67 -1.78 11.57 -13.27
N ASP A 68 -1.29 11.32 -14.48
CA ASP A 68 -2.11 10.88 -15.61
C ASP A 68 -2.74 9.50 -15.36
N GLU A 69 -1.98 8.58 -14.76
CA GLU A 69 -2.44 7.22 -14.44
C GLU A 69 -3.03 7.10 -13.02
N SER A 70 -3.17 8.21 -12.29
CA SER A 70 -3.72 8.25 -10.93
C SER A 70 -3.09 7.21 -9.99
N TRP A 71 -1.75 7.17 -9.91
CA TRP A 71 -1.05 6.19 -9.07
C TRP A 71 -1.48 6.28 -7.60
N TRP A 72 -1.65 5.11 -6.99
CA TRP A 72 -2.06 4.94 -5.59
C TRP A 72 -1.01 4.21 -4.76
N GLY A 73 -1.17 4.23 -3.45
CA GLY A 73 -0.31 3.54 -2.50
C GLY A 73 0.48 4.50 -1.62
N ARG A 74 1.62 4.03 -1.09
CA ARG A 74 2.43 4.82 -0.17
C ARG A 74 3.12 5.97 -0.92
N PRO A 75 2.94 7.23 -0.49
CA PRO A 75 3.57 8.37 -1.15
C PRO A 75 5.09 8.35 -0.97
N ILE A 76 5.81 8.84 -1.98
CA ILE A 76 7.25 9.10 -1.93
C ILE A 76 7.45 10.61 -1.99
N THR A 77 7.93 11.19 -0.89
CA THR A 77 8.16 12.63 -0.77
C THR A 77 9.61 12.94 -1.15
N VAL A 78 9.80 13.90 -2.06
CA VAL A 78 11.11 14.40 -2.47
C VAL A 78 11.10 15.92 -2.52
N GLY A 79 12.24 16.54 -2.22
CA GLY A 79 12.47 17.97 -2.46
C GLY A 79 12.58 18.27 -3.96
N GLN A 80 12.32 19.53 -4.36
CA GLN A 80 12.42 19.93 -5.77
C GLN A 80 13.84 19.74 -6.33
N GLU A 81 14.84 19.99 -5.50
CA GLU A 81 16.27 19.81 -5.77
C GLU A 81 16.68 18.34 -5.97
N GLN A 82 15.84 17.39 -5.51
CA GLN A 82 16.07 15.96 -5.65
C GLN A 82 15.41 15.38 -6.91
N ILE A 83 14.60 16.16 -7.62
CA ILE A 83 13.94 15.73 -8.85
C ILE A 83 14.94 15.77 -10.00
N LEU A 84 15.20 14.60 -10.58
CA LEU A 84 16.11 14.44 -11.69
C LEU A 84 15.49 15.03 -12.97
N VAL A 85 16.31 15.76 -13.72
CA VAL A 85 15.97 16.24 -15.08
C VAL A 85 16.28 15.11 -16.06
N ARG A 86 15.29 14.65 -16.82
CA ARG A 86 15.45 13.67 -17.88
C ARG A 86 14.57 14.04 -19.05
#